data_AF-A0A2R6JLF8-F1
#
_entry.id   AF-A0A2R6JLF8-F1
#
_cell.length_a   1.000
_cell.length_b   1.000
_cell.length_c   1.000
_cell.angle_alpha   90.00
_cell.angle_beta   90.00
_cell.angle_gamma   90.00
#
_symmetry.space_group_name_H-M   'P 1'
#
loop_
_entity.id
_entity.type
_entity.pdbx_description
1 polymer ?
#
loop_
_entity_poly.entity_id
_entity_poly.type
_entity_poly.pdbx_seq_one_letter_code
_entity_poly.pdbx_strand_id
1 'polypeptide(L)'
;MDPWVSLFSGGKDSSWALYRALEADRPVERLVTVHPVGDSFMYHVPATELAALAAESIGISLVDVRPDDFEAAADPEEDSGARGDRELEPLEEALVELSGELRGIGGVTAGAVESSYQTTRIEAMCDRLDAELFAPLWQEDPRELAAAMLDAGFEITIVRVAAYGLDESWLGRTLNAEALADLEDLDDEY
;
A
#
# COMPACT_ATOMS: atom_id res chain seq x y z
N MET A 1 3.20 -24.37 4.20
CA MET A 1 3.58 -23.24 3.32
C MET A 1 4.02 -22.15 4.24
N ASP A 2 5.11 -21.47 3.94
CA ASP A 2 5.63 -20.41 4.81
C ASP A 2 4.67 -19.21 4.75
N PRO A 3 4.40 -18.55 5.89
CA PRO A 3 3.34 -17.55 5.98
C PRO A 3 3.72 -16.28 5.24
N TRP A 4 2.71 -15.60 4.68
CA TRP A 4 2.85 -14.34 3.96
C TRP A 4 2.30 -13.18 4.77
N VAL A 5 2.88 -12.01 4.56
CA VAL A 5 2.43 -10.75 5.14
C VAL A 5 2.04 -9.79 4.03
N SER A 6 0.91 -9.09 4.15
CA SER A 6 0.51 -8.08 3.17
C SER A 6 0.69 -6.68 3.73
N LEU A 7 1.43 -5.84 3.02
CA LEU A 7 1.43 -4.40 3.26
C LEU A 7 0.07 -3.86 2.85
N PHE A 8 -0.68 -3.37 3.83
CA PHE A 8 -2.08 -3.04 3.68
C PHE A 8 -2.34 -1.61 4.12
N SER A 9 -3.06 -0.85 3.30
CA SER A 9 -3.41 0.54 3.62
C SER A 9 -4.92 0.78 3.61
N GLY A 10 -5.72 -0.23 3.22
CA GLY A 10 -7.14 -0.09 2.94
C GLY A 10 -7.46 0.60 1.60
N GLY A 11 -6.45 1.05 0.87
CA GLY A 11 -6.61 1.62 -0.48
C GLY A 11 -6.83 0.55 -1.56
N LYS A 12 -7.20 1.00 -2.77
CA LYS A 12 -7.45 0.10 -3.92
C LYS A 12 -6.24 -0.79 -4.23
N ASP A 13 -5.03 -0.23 -4.18
CA ASP A 13 -3.82 -0.89 -4.66
C ASP A 13 -3.33 -1.98 -3.71
N SER A 14 -3.34 -1.69 -2.40
CA SER A 14 -2.99 -2.69 -1.39
C SER A 14 -4.06 -3.78 -1.26
N SER A 15 -5.34 -3.43 -1.44
CA SER A 15 -6.43 -4.40 -1.50
C SER A 15 -6.32 -5.31 -2.73
N TRP A 16 -5.94 -4.75 -3.88
CA TRP A 16 -5.69 -5.53 -5.09
C TRP A 16 -4.48 -6.45 -4.94
N ALA A 17 -3.38 -5.96 -4.36
CA ALA A 17 -2.19 -6.78 -4.10
C ALA A 17 -2.51 -7.98 -3.20
N LEU A 18 -3.26 -7.75 -2.12
CA LEU A 18 -3.76 -8.81 -1.25
C LEU A 18 -4.65 -9.80 -2.02
N TYR A 19 -5.63 -9.31 -2.77
CA TYR A 19 -6.52 -10.15 -3.57
C TYR A 19 -5.75 -11.05 -4.54
N ARG A 20 -4.78 -10.50 -5.29
CA ARG A 20 -3.94 -11.26 -6.21
C ARG A 20 -3.05 -12.27 -5.51
N ALA A 21 -2.62 -12.00 -4.28
CA ALA A 21 -1.85 -12.96 -3.49
C ALA A 21 -2.71 -14.13 -3.04
N LEU A 22 -3.94 -13.86 -2.59
CA LEU A 22 -4.91 -14.89 -2.20
C LEU A 22 -5.33 -15.76 -3.39
N GLU A 23 -5.58 -15.17 -4.56
CA GLU A 23 -5.86 -15.89 -5.82
C GLU A 23 -4.68 -16.77 -6.27
N ALA A 24 -3.46 -16.41 -5.89
CA ALA A 24 -2.25 -17.18 -6.16
C ALA A 24 -1.94 -18.22 -5.06
N ASP A 25 -2.92 -18.54 -4.20
CA ASP A 25 -2.81 -19.48 -3.07
C ASP A 25 -1.67 -19.14 -2.08
N ARG A 26 -1.24 -17.87 -2.01
CA ARG A 26 -0.24 -17.43 -1.02
C ARG A 26 -0.90 -17.37 0.35
N PRO A 27 -0.34 -18.02 1.39
CA PRO A 27 -0.95 -18.09 2.72
C PRO A 27 -0.74 -16.78 3.50
N VAL A 28 -1.48 -15.72 3.14
CA VAL A 28 -1.39 -14.43 3.84
C VAL A 28 -2.02 -14.55 5.22
N GLU A 29 -1.19 -14.46 6.27
CA GLU A 29 -1.60 -14.64 7.66
C GLU A 29 -1.71 -13.32 8.43
N ARG A 30 -1.05 -12.27 7.97
CA ARG A 30 -1.06 -10.94 8.61
C ARG A 30 -1.17 -9.84 7.57
N LEU A 31 -1.88 -8.79 7.95
CA LEU A 31 -1.82 -7.49 7.29
C LEU A 31 -0.95 -6.57 8.15
N VAL A 32 -0.23 -5.64 7.52
CA VAL A 32 0.57 -4.63 8.23
C VAL A 32 0.24 -3.26 7.65
N THR A 33 -0.20 -2.34 8.51
CA THR A 33 -0.40 -0.92 8.18
C THR A 33 0.57 -0.10 9.01
N VAL A 34 1.33 0.78 8.36
CA VAL A 34 2.11 1.81 9.06
C VAL A 34 1.33 3.12 9.02
N HIS A 35 1.09 3.70 10.18
CA HIS A 35 0.43 4.99 10.33
C HIS A 35 1.49 6.07 10.51
N PRO A 36 1.84 6.84 9.47
CA PRO A 36 2.74 7.95 9.67
C PRO A 36 2.11 9.02 10.55
N VAL A 37 2.95 9.68 11.34
CA VAL A 37 2.64 10.98 11.93
C VAL A 37 3.14 12.05 10.96
N GLY A 38 2.27 12.97 10.52
CA GLY A 38 2.61 14.05 9.59
C GLY A 38 2.46 13.69 8.09
N ASP A 39 3.03 14.54 7.22
CA ASP A 39 3.09 14.30 5.78
C ASP A 39 4.21 13.29 5.46
N SER A 40 3.85 12.07 5.04
CA SER A 40 4.79 11.01 4.64
C SER A 40 4.91 10.92 3.12
N PHE A 41 6.14 10.72 2.63
CA PHE A 41 6.38 10.40 1.21
C PHE A 41 6.02 8.95 0.87
N MET A 42 5.94 8.08 1.89
CA MET A 42 5.68 6.64 1.74
C MET A 42 4.21 6.23 1.96
N TYR A 43 3.47 6.90 2.83
CA TYR A 43 2.13 6.47 3.27
C TYR A 43 1.04 7.54 3.06
N HIS A 44 -0.12 7.13 2.54
CA HIS A 44 -1.25 8.04 2.33
C HIS A 44 -2.14 8.16 3.58
N VAL A 45 -2.18 9.34 4.18
CA VAL A 45 -3.10 9.74 5.27
C VAL A 45 -4.28 10.45 4.62
N PRO A 46 -5.46 9.81 4.48
CA PRO A 46 -6.46 9.96 5.53
C PRO A 46 -7.44 8.77 5.58
N ALA A 47 -7.00 7.55 5.93
CA ALA A 47 -7.93 6.42 6.05
C ALA A 47 -7.33 5.18 6.72
N THR A 48 -6.15 5.25 7.34
CA THR A 48 -5.52 4.04 7.88
C THR A 48 -6.36 3.37 8.97
N GLU A 49 -7.26 4.11 9.64
CA GLU A 49 -8.29 3.51 10.51
C GLU A 49 -9.34 2.68 9.74
N LEU A 50 -9.64 3.02 8.49
CA LEU A 50 -10.48 2.18 7.61
C LEU A 50 -9.76 0.87 7.23
N ALA A 51 -8.43 0.85 7.23
CA ALA A 51 -7.67 -0.38 6.98
C ALA A 51 -7.99 -1.44 8.05
N ALA A 52 -8.20 -1.04 9.31
CA ALA A 52 -8.60 -1.96 10.38
C ALA A 52 -10.00 -2.56 10.13
N LEU A 53 -10.97 -1.74 9.68
CA LEU A 53 -12.30 -2.24 9.34
C LEU A 53 -12.28 -3.16 8.12
N ALA A 54 -11.47 -2.83 7.10
CA ALA A 54 -11.28 -3.68 5.94
C ALA A 54 -10.63 -5.02 6.34
N ALA A 55 -9.59 -4.99 7.19
CA ALA A 55 -8.94 -6.19 7.72
C ALA A 55 -9.93 -7.09 8.49
N GLU A 56 -10.76 -6.50 9.35
CA GLU A 56 -11.82 -7.22 10.06
C GLU A 56 -12.79 -7.90 9.10
N SER A 57 -13.22 -7.20 8.04
CA SER A 57 -14.11 -7.76 7.02
C SER A 57 -13.46 -8.89 6.21
N ILE A 58 -12.15 -8.81 5.96
CA ILE A 58 -11.39 -9.84 5.25
C ILE A 58 -11.15 -11.07 6.15
N GLY A 59 -11.09 -10.86 7.47
CA GLY A 59 -10.84 -11.92 8.46
C GLY A 59 -9.35 -12.24 8.64
N ILE A 60 -8.45 -11.32 8.26
CA ILE A 60 -7.00 -11.45 8.49
C ILE A 60 -6.58 -10.41 9.53
N SER A 61 -5.79 -10.84 10.52
CA SER A 61 -5.33 -9.96 11.60
C SER A 61 -4.43 -8.84 11.06
N LEU A 62 -4.76 -7.60 11.45
CA LEU A 62 -3.97 -6.42 11.15
C LEU A 62 -2.99 -6.11 12.28
N VAL A 63 -1.75 -5.80 11.91
CA VAL A 63 -0.74 -5.18 12.77
C VAL A 63 -0.67 -3.70 12.44
N ASP A 64 -1.08 -2.88 13.40
CA ASP A 64 -1.01 -1.42 13.32
C ASP A 64 0.34 -0.94 13.87
N VAL A 65 1.21 -0.45 12.99
CA VAL A 65 2.52 0.11 13.34
C VAL A 65 2.38 1.62 13.45
N ARG A 66 2.60 2.15 14.65
CA ARG A 66 2.50 3.59 14.96
C ARG A 66 3.86 4.11 15.44
N PRO A 67 4.75 4.48 14.52
CA PRO A 67 6.03 5.06 14.88
C PRO A 67 5.86 6.41 15.59
N ASP A 68 6.86 6.77 16.40
CA ASP A 68 6.98 8.12 16.95
C ASP A 68 7.13 9.17 15.83
N ASP A 69 6.86 10.44 16.14
CA ASP A 69 6.79 11.54 15.16
C ASP A 69 7.99 11.56 14.20
N PHE A 70 7.74 11.22 12.93
CA PHE A 70 8.76 11.19 11.88
C PHE A 70 9.40 12.56 11.66
N GLU A 71 8.68 13.65 11.93
CA GLU A 71 9.20 15.01 11.83
C GLU A 71 10.11 15.37 13.01
N ALA A 72 9.90 14.77 14.19
CA ALA A 72 10.74 15.00 15.36
C ALA A 72 12.17 14.45 15.18
N ALA A 73 12.33 13.43 14.34
CA ALA A 73 13.61 12.82 13.98
C ALA A 73 14.17 13.30 12.63
N ALA A 74 13.45 14.15 11.90
CA ALA A 74 13.86 14.63 10.59
C ALA A 74 14.97 15.70 10.70
N ASP A 75 16.09 15.46 10.03
CA ASP A 75 17.11 16.49 9.81
C ASP A 75 16.66 17.39 8.65
N PRO A 76 16.57 18.73 8.83
CA PRO A 76 16.21 19.65 7.74
C PRO A 76 17.14 19.60 6.53
N GLU A 77 18.36 19.08 6.68
CA GLU A 77 19.35 18.91 5.62
C GLU A 77 19.34 17.49 5.01
N GLU A 78 18.44 16.61 5.47
CA GLU A 78 18.32 15.24 4.99
C GLU A 78 17.86 15.18 3.53
N ASP A 79 18.52 14.34 2.73
CA ASP A 79 18.06 14.07 1.38
C ASP A 79 16.81 13.17 1.36
N SER A 80 16.11 13.17 0.22
CA SER A 80 14.90 12.36 0.06
C SER A 80 15.15 10.88 0.33
N GLY A 81 16.34 10.38 -0.03
CA GLY A 81 16.76 8.99 0.10
C GLY A 81 16.79 8.51 1.54
N ALA A 82 17.54 9.23 2.38
CA ALA A 82 17.67 8.98 3.81
C ALA A 82 16.33 9.12 4.54
N ARG A 83 15.51 10.11 4.15
CA ARG A 83 14.13 10.24 4.68
C ARG A 83 13.29 9.01 4.35
N GLY A 84 13.37 8.50 3.12
CA GLY A 84 12.65 7.30 2.71
C GLY A 84 13.08 6.03 3.44
N ASP A 85 14.38 5.90 3.76
CA ASP A 85 14.90 4.77 4.54
C ASP A 85 14.39 4.84 6.00
N ARG A 86 14.39 6.03 6.62
CA ARG A 86 13.81 6.22 7.95
C ARG A 86 12.31 5.93 7.99
N GLU A 87 11.55 6.33 6.97
CA GLU A 87 10.12 6.03 6.89
C GLU A 87 9.83 4.52 6.72
N LEU A 88 10.82 3.72 6.28
CA LEU A 88 10.73 2.26 6.16
C LEU A 88 11.09 1.51 7.45
N GLU A 89 11.97 2.07 8.28
CA GLU A 89 12.51 1.40 9.48
C GLU A 89 11.40 0.82 10.40
N PRO A 90 10.30 1.54 10.70
CA PRO A 90 9.21 0.97 11.51
C PRO A 90 8.51 -0.22 10.86
N LEU A 91 8.44 -0.24 9.51
CA LEU A 91 7.88 -1.38 8.80
C LEU A 91 8.79 -2.60 8.92
N GLU A 92 10.10 -2.39 8.74
CA GLU A 92 11.08 -3.47 8.86
C GLU A 92 11.10 -4.06 10.27
N GLU A 93 11.11 -3.22 11.31
CA GLU A 93 11.02 -3.66 12.70
C GLU A 93 9.77 -4.53 12.95
N ALA A 94 8.60 -4.09 12.49
CA ALA A 94 7.36 -4.85 12.62
C ALA A 94 7.42 -6.20 11.88
N LEU A 95 8.06 -6.26 10.71
CA LEU A 95 8.23 -7.51 9.97
C LEU A 95 9.24 -8.45 10.63
N VAL A 96 10.29 -7.92 11.26
CA VAL A 96 11.23 -8.73 12.06
C VAL A 96 10.52 -9.37 13.26
N GLU A 97 9.71 -8.59 13.98
CA GLU A 97 8.91 -9.10 15.12
C GLU A 97 7.94 -10.18 14.65
N LEU A 98 7.19 -9.92 13.58
CA LEU A 98 6.28 -10.88 12.97
C LEU A 98 6.99 -12.15 12.49
N SER A 99 8.18 -12.03 11.90
CA SER A 99 8.99 -13.18 11.50
C SER A 99 9.35 -14.07 12.70
N GLY A 100 9.66 -13.46 13.86
CA GLY A 100 9.86 -14.21 15.11
C GLY A 100 8.61 -14.95 15.59
N GLU A 101 7.45 -14.30 15.56
CA GLU A 101 6.16 -14.88 15.97
C GLU A 101 5.69 -16.02 15.04
N LEU A 102 5.85 -15.81 13.74
CA LEU A 102 5.40 -16.72 12.68
C LEU A 102 6.41 -17.83 12.37
N ARG A 103 7.60 -17.78 12.98
CA ARG A 103 8.75 -18.69 12.72
C ARG A 103 9.27 -18.60 11.30
N GLY A 104 9.38 -17.37 10.79
CA GLY A 104 9.76 -17.02 9.43
C GLY A 104 8.59 -16.46 8.65
N ILE A 105 8.89 -15.58 7.68
CA ILE A 105 7.95 -15.09 6.68
C ILE A 105 8.45 -15.58 5.33
N GLY A 106 7.60 -16.28 4.58
CA GLY A 106 7.93 -16.76 3.23
C GLY A 106 7.86 -15.65 2.18
N GLY A 107 7.05 -14.62 2.43
CA GLY A 107 7.01 -13.46 1.54
C GLY A 107 6.14 -12.31 2.02
N VAL A 108 6.32 -11.17 1.36
CA VAL A 108 5.64 -9.90 1.61
C VAL A 108 4.94 -9.46 0.33
N THR A 109 3.69 -9.00 0.42
CA THR A 109 2.95 -8.46 -0.72
C THR A 109 2.88 -6.93 -0.65
N ALA A 110 3.08 -6.25 -1.78
CA ALA A 110 3.07 -4.79 -1.87
C ALA A 110 2.21 -4.27 -3.02
N GLY A 111 1.43 -3.21 -2.77
CA GLY A 111 0.59 -2.53 -3.75
C GLY A 111 1.25 -1.35 -4.47
N ALA A 112 2.58 -1.36 -4.64
CA ALA A 112 3.28 -0.28 -5.35
C ALA A 112 3.08 -0.43 -6.87
N VAL A 113 2.57 0.61 -7.54
CA VAL A 113 2.26 0.60 -8.98
C VAL A 113 3.48 1.01 -9.82
N GLU A 114 3.98 2.23 -9.65
CA GLU A 114 4.97 2.83 -10.58
C GLU A 114 6.28 3.30 -9.92
N SER A 115 6.26 3.56 -8.60
CA SER A 115 7.42 4.11 -7.89
C SER A 115 8.56 3.09 -7.69
N SER A 116 9.59 3.16 -8.54
CA SER A 116 10.80 2.31 -8.40
C SER A 116 11.48 2.56 -7.07
N TYR A 117 11.36 3.79 -6.60
CA TYR A 117 11.82 4.24 -5.31
C TYR A 117 11.21 3.47 -4.12
N GLN A 118 9.90 3.18 -4.15
CA GLN A 118 9.25 2.39 -3.10
C GLN A 118 9.58 0.90 -3.25
N THR A 119 9.45 0.35 -4.46
CA THR A 119 9.63 -1.08 -4.71
C THR A 119 11.05 -1.54 -4.40
N THR A 120 12.09 -0.82 -4.84
CA THR A 120 13.49 -1.18 -4.56
C THR A 120 13.81 -1.20 -3.06
N ARG A 121 13.16 -0.34 -2.26
CA ARG A 121 13.32 -0.35 -0.80
C ARG A 121 12.65 -1.54 -0.14
N ILE A 122 11.42 -1.82 -0.53
CA ILE A 122 10.68 -2.97 -0.03
C ILE A 122 11.40 -4.26 -0.43
N GLU A 123 11.92 -4.35 -1.66
CA GLU A 123 12.72 -5.48 -2.14
C GLU A 123 13.98 -5.66 -1.29
N ALA A 124 14.77 -4.60 -1.09
CA ALA A 124 15.96 -4.65 -0.25
C ALA A 124 15.66 -5.04 1.21
N MET A 125 14.51 -4.65 1.75
CA MET A 125 14.04 -5.07 3.07
C MET A 125 13.65 -6.55 3.08
N CYS A 126 12.93 -7.03 2.07
CA CYS A 126 12.58 -8.45 1.93
C CYS A 126 13.82 -9.33 1.81
N ASP A 127 14.84 -8.88 1.07
CA ASP A 127 16.14 -9.57 0.97
C ASP A 127 16.83 -9.73 2.33
N ARG A 128 16.75 -8.71 3.21
CA ARG A 128 17.31 -8.78 4.57
C ARG A 128 16.54 -9.75 5.47
N LEU A 129 15.25 -9.94 5.20
CA LEU A 129 14.36 -10.83 5.94
C LEU A 129 14.34 -12.27 5.40
N ASP A 130 15.05 -12.56 4.31
CA ASP A 130 14.99 -13.83 3.57
C ASP A 130 13.55 -14.17 3.13
N ALA A 131 12.80 -13.13 2.69
CA ALA A 131 11.41 -13.22 2.28
C ALA A 131 11.24 -12.87 0.79
N GLU A 132 10.31 -13.54 0.09
CA GLU A 132 9.97 -13.19 -1.29
C GLU A 132 9.13 -11.91 -1.37
N LEU A 133 9.39 -11.03 -2.34
CA LEU A 133 8.50 -9.91 -2.64
C LEU A 133 7.49 -10.28 -3.73
N PHE A 134 6.20 -10.07 -3.46
CA PHE A 134 5.13 -10.13 -4.45
C PHE A 134 4.51 -8.74 -4.65
N ALA A 135 4.90 -8.06 -5.73
CA ALA A 135 4.39 -6.75 -6.11
C ALA A 135 3.61 -6.83 -7.44
N PRO A 136 2.34 -7.30 -7.43
CA PRO A 136 1.60 -7.62 -8.65
C PRO A 136 1.12 -6.40 -9.46
N LEU A 137 1.34 -5.18 -8.96
CA LEU A 137 0.98 -3.93 -9.64
C LEU A 137 2.23 -3.28 -10.28
N TRP A 138 3.41 -3.82 -10.00
CA TRP A 138 4.67 -3.20 -10.37
C TRP A 138 4.86 -3.20 -11.90
N GLN A 139 5.02 -2.01 -12.49
CA GLN A 139 5.17 -1.82 -13.95
C GLN A 139 3.93 -2.21 -14.78
N GLU A 140 2.78 -2.39 -14.13
CA GLU A 140 1.51 -2.62 -14.81
C GLU A 140 0.88 -1.28 -15.21
N ASP A 141 0.09 -1.28 -16.29
CA ASP A 141 -0.60 -0.08 -16.75
C ASP A 141 -1.73 0.30 -15.77
N PRO A 142 -1.80 1.55 -15.26
CA PRO A 142 -2.82 1.96 -14.30
C PRO A 142 -4.26 1.82 -14.81
N ARG A 143 -4.51 1.99 -16.12
CA ARG A 143 -5.84 1.85 -16.72
C ARG A 143 -6.24 0.37 -16.77
N GLU A 144 -5.33 -0.50 -17.19
CA GLU A 144 -5.55 -1.95 -17.18
C GLU A 144 -5.77 -2.47 -15.75
N LEU A 145 -5.00 -1.99 -14.77
CA LEU A 145 -5.20 -2.31 -13.36
C LEU A 145 -6.58 -1.88 -12.86
N ALA A 146 -7.00 -0.65 -13.14
CA ALA A 146 -8.30 -0.15 -12.71
C ALA A 146 -9.44 -0.96 -13.34
N ALA A 147 -9.36 -1.23 -14.65
CA ALA A 147 -10.34 -2.07 -15.33
C ALA A 147 -10.40 -3.48 -14.73
N ALA A 148 -9.24 -4.11 -14.47
CA ALA A 148 -9.17 -5.44 -13.87
C ALA A 148 -9.77 -5.47 -12.45
N MET A 149 -9.59 -4.42 -11.64
CA MET A 149 -10.23 -4.30 -10.34
C MET A 149 -11.77 -4.27 -10.48
N LEU A 150 -12.30 -3.48 -11.43
CA LEU A 150 -13.75 -3.41 -11.67
C LEU A 150 -14.31 -4.75 -12.16
N ASP A 151 -13.62 -5.42 -13.08
CA ASP A 151 -14.01 -6.74 -13.59
C ASP A 151 -14.00 -7.81 -12.50
N ALA A 152 -13.11 -7.70 -11.52
CA ALA A 152 -13.08 -8.54 -10.32
C ALA A 152 -14.17 -8.19 -9.29
N GLY A 153 -14.97 -7.14 -9.54
CA GLY A 153 -16.08 -6.72 -8.68
C GLY A 153 -15.68 -5.81 -7.52
N PHE A 154 -14.53 -5.13 -7.59
CA PHE A 154 -14.15 -4.16 -6.57
C PHE A 154 -15.06 -2.93 -6.62
N GLU A 155 -15.60 -2.54 -5.46
CA GLU A 155 -16.28 -1.26 -5.28
C GLU A 155 -15.31 -0.25 -4.67
N ILE A 156 -14.83 0.69 -5.49
CA ILE A 156 -13.79 1.66 -5.09
C ILE A 156 -14.42 3.03 -4.95
N THR A 157 -14.20 3.69 -3.81
CA THR A 157 -14.68 5.06 -3.54
C THR A 157 -13.51 6.02 -3.41
N ILE A 158 -13.62 7.17 -4.07
CA ILE A 158 -12.61 8.23 -4.00
C ILE A 158 -12.81 9.02 -2.70
N VAL A 159 -11.84 8.95 -1.79
CA VAL A 159 -11.91 9.62 -0.48
C VAL A 159 -11.00 10.85 -0.37
N ARG A 160 -10.11 11.05 -1.34
CA ARG A 160 -9.18 12.17 -1.40
C ARG A 160 -8.85 12.48 -2.86
N VAL A 161 -8.70 13.78 -3.15
CA VAL A 161 -8.11 14.28 -4.40
C VAL A 161 -6.99 15.26 -4.07
N ALA A 162 -5.92 15.24 -4.85
CA ALA A 162 -4.71 16.05 -4.63
C ALA A 162 -3.95 16.33 -5.93
N ALA A 163 -4.67 16.45 -7.05
CA ALA A 163 -4.10 16.79 -8.35
C ALA A 163 -4.88 17.96 -8.96
N TYR A 164 -4.19 18.80 -9.73
CA TYR A 164 -4.84 19.85 -10.49
C TYR A 164 -5.79 19.22 -11.54
N GLY A 165 -6.97 19.80 -11.72
CA GLY A 165 -8.05 19.21 -12.53
C GLY A 165 -9.07 18.37 -11.72
N LEU A 166 -8.69 17.83 -10.55
CA LEU A 166 -9.62 17.15 -9.65
C LEU A 166 -10.21 18.11 -8.62
N ASP A 167 -11.53 18.32 -8.68
CA ASP A 167 -12.28 19.16 -7.74
C ASP A 167 -13.07 18.34 -6.68
N GLU A 168 -13.82 19.04 -5.83
CA GLU A 168 -14.61 18.43 -4.74
C GLU A 168 -15.68 17.45 -5.24
N SER A 169 -16.10 17.50 -6.51
CA SER A 169 -17.13 16.61 -7.07
C SER A 169 -16.67 15.14 -7.15
N TRP A 170 -15.37 14.91 -7.13
CA TRP A 170 -14.77 13.58 -7.12
C TRP A 170 -14.85 12.91 -5.74
N LEU A 171 -14.99 13.66 -4.66
CA LEU A 171 -15.03 13.10 -3.31
C LEU A 171 -16.35 12.33 -3.09
N GLY A 172 -16.25 11.08 -2.66
CA GLY A 172 -17.37 10.16 -2.49
C GLY A 172 -17.85 9.52 -3.80
N ARG A 173 -17.27 9.87 -4.95
CA ARG A 173 -17.58 9.24 -6.23
C ARG A 173 -17.05 7.81 -6.24
N THR A 174 -17.86 6.89 -6.76
CA THR A 174 -17.41 5.52 -7.07
C THR A 174 -16.56 5.54 -8.33
N LEU A 175 -15.38 4.92 -8.27
CA LEU A 175 -14.56 4.64 -9.44
C LEU A 175 -15.25 3.52 -10.23
N ASN A 176 -15.92 3.89 -11.32
CA ASN A 176 -16.57 2.99 -12.27
C ASN A 176 -16.07 3.33 -13.69
N ALA A 177 -16.58 2.65 -14.71
CA ALA A 177 -16.13 2.89 -16.09
C ALA A 177 -16.32 4.34 -16.55
N GLU A 178 -17.38 5.02 -16.12
CA GLU A 178 -17.62 6.44 -16.42
C GLU A 178 -16.61 7.34 -15.70
N ALA A 179 -16.35 7.09 -14.41
CA ALA A 179 -15.35 7.83 -13.66
C ALA A 179 -13.93 7.61 -14.19
N LEU A 180 -13.61 6.42 -14.73
CA LEU A 180 -12.34 6.16 -15.39
C LEU A 180 -12.21 6.97 -16.69
N ALA A 181 -13.25 7.00 -17.52
CA ALA A 181 -13.24 7.82 -18.74
C ALA A 181 -13.06 9.32 -18.41
N ASP A 182 -13.73 9.81 -17.38
CA ASP A 182 -13.55 11.20 -16.92
C ASP A 182 -12.13 11.48 -16.40
N LEU A 183 -11.46 10.49 -15.78
CA LEU A 183 -10.06 10.62 -15.36
C LEU A 183 -9.11 10.61 -16.56
N GLU A 184 -9.41 9.84 -17.60
CA GLU A 184 -8.64 9.82 -18.85
C GLU A 184 -8.72 11.16 -19.58
N ASP A 185 -9.92 11.75 -19.65
CA ASP A 185 -10.11 13.07 -20.24
C ASP A 185 -9.31 14.15 -19.48
N LEU A 186 -9.22 14.05 -18.15
CA LEU A 186 -8.42 14.96 -17.32
C LEU A 186 -6.90 14.76 -17.49
N ASP A 187 -6.45 13.51 -17.63
CA ASP A 187 -5.04 13.16 -17.89
C ASP A 187 -4.56 13.69 -19.25
N ASP A 188 -5.46 13.71 -20.25
CA ASP A 188 -5.17 14.32 -21.56
C ASP A 188 -5.16 15.86 -21.53
N GLU A 189 -5.89 16.49 -20.59
CA GLU A 189 -6.02 17.96 -20.50
C GLU A 189 -4.90 18.63 -19.69
N TYR A 190 -4.39 17.98 -18.64
CA TYR A 190 -3.49 18.58 -17.64
C TYR A 190 -2.12 17.88 -17.53
#